data_AF-A0A164FXD9-F1
#
_entry.id   AF-A0A164FXD9-F1
#
_cell.length_a   1.000
_cell.length_b   1.000
_cell.length_c   1.000
_cell.angle_alpha   90.00
_cell.angle_beta   90.00
_cell.angle_gamma   90.00
#
_symmetry.space_group_name_H-M   'P 1'
#
loop_
_entity.id
_entity.type
_entity.pdbx_description
1 polymer ?
#
loop_
_entity_poly.entity_id
_entity_poly.type
_entity_poly.pdbx_seq_one_letter_code
_entity_poly.pdbx_strand_id
1 'polypeptide(L)' 'MGFLGLCSYYRRFISNFARIGKPLHDLTKAGILFQWGEEAERSFEALKTGLKEAAQLAHPVYSKPFEIHPDA' A
#
# COMPACT_ATOMS: atom_id res chain seq x y z
N MET A 1 -8.17 8.00 4.81
CA MET A 1 -8.44 6.76 4.04
C MET A 1 -7.58 6.58 2.77
N GLY A 2 -6.74 7.54 2.36
CA GLY A 2 -6.03 7.47 1.06
C GLY A 2 -4.87 6.46 0.97
N PHE A 3 -4.00 6.37 1.99
CA PHE A 3 -2.78 5.55 1.89
C PHE A 3 -3.05 4.04 1.76
N LEU A 4 -3.90 3.48 2.61
CA LEU A 4 -4.28 2.06 2.54
C LEU A 4 -5.04 1.72 1.26
N GLY A 5 -5.81 2.68 0.71
CA GLY A 5 -6.48 2.53 -0.58
C GLY A 5 -5.50 2.41 -1.74
N LEU A 6 -4.51 3.31 -1.81
CA LEU A 6 -3.43 3.26 -2.81
C LEU A 6 -2.61 1.97 -2.69
N CYS A 7 -2.23 1.63 -1.47
CA CYS A 7 -1.56 0.37 -1.13
C CYS A 7 -2.35 -0.85 -1.61
N SER A 8 -3.68 -0.83 -1.46
CA SER A 8 -4.57 -1.92 -1.90
C SER A 8 -4.65 -2.02 -3.42
N TYR A 9 -4.57 -0.90 -4.15
CA TYR A 9 -4.52 -0.88 -5.61
C TYR A 9 -3.27 -1.60 -6.13
N TYR A 10 -2.11 -1.35 -5.51
CA TYR A 10 -0.84 -2.00 -5.87
C TYR A 10 -0.58 -3.33 -5.16
N ARG A 11 -1.53 -3.87 -4.39
CA ARG A 11 -1.35 -5.10 -3.57
C ARG A 11 -0.84 -6.31 -4.36
N ARG A 12 -1.14 -6.38 -5.67
CA ARG A 12 -0.71 -7.48 -6.55
C ARG A 12 0.80 -7.54 -6.74
N PHE A 13 1.47 -6.41 -6.56
CA PHE A 13 2.91 -6.26 -6.71
C PHE A 13 3.65 -6.25 -5.36
N ILE A 14 2.91 -6.15 -4.24
CA ILE A 14 3.47 -6.13 -2.89
C ILE A 14 3.31 -7.52 -2.28
N SER A 15 4.41 -8.27 -2.20
CA SER A 15 4.41 -9.59 -1.56
C SER A 15 4.04 -9.50 -0.08
N ASN A 16 3.19 -10.42 0.40
CA ASN A 16 2.70 -10.45 1.78
C ASN A 16 1.94 -9.19 2.25
N PHE A 17 1.32 -8.45 1.33
CA PHE A 17 0.54 -7.24 1.63
C PHE A 17 -0.42 -7.40 2.83
N ALA A 18 -1.19 -8.48 2.89
CA ALA A 18 -2.16 -8.71 3.97
C ALA A 18 -1.48 -8.85 5.34
N ARG A 19 -0.26 -9.40 5.40
CA ARG A 19 0.50 -9.55 6.64
C ARG A 19 1.11 -8.23 7.08
N ILE A 20 1.66 -7.45 6.14
CA ILE A 20 2.29 -6.16 6.40
C ILE A 20 1.24 -5.09 6.72
N GLY A 21 0.09 -5.11 6.05
CA GLY A 21 -1.00 -4.16 6.28
C GLY A 21 -1.80 -4.45 7.55
N LYS A 22 -1.64 -5.61 8.18
CA LYS A 22 -2.44 -6.03 9.34
C LYS A 22 -2.33 -5.04 10.52
N PRO A 23 -1.15 -4.57 10.95
CA PRO A 23 -1.04 -3.63 12.08
C PRO A 23 -1.69 -2.28 11.77
N LEU A 24 -1.61 -1.82 10.52
CA LEU A 24 -2.27 -0.59 10.06
C LEU A 24 -3.80 -0.76 9.94
N HIS A 25 -4.26 -1.96 9.56
CA HIS A 25 -5.67 -2.29 9.50
C HIS A 25 -6.27 -2.45 10.89
N ASP A 26 -5.50 -3.04 11.82
CA ASP A 26 -5.85 -3.08 13.22
C ASP A 26 -6.03 -1.65 13.74
N LEU A 27 -5.08 -0.72 13.53
CA LEU A 27 -5.19 0.70 13.92
C LEU A 27 -6.39 1.47 13.35
N THR A 28 -7.02 1.00 12.29
CA THR A 28 -8.19 1.65 11.68
C THR A 28 -9.52 1.04 12.11
N LYS A 29 -9.52 0.02 12.98
CA LYS A 29 -10.74 -0.53 13.56
C LYS A 29 -11.44 0.47 14.48
N ALA A 30 -12.76 0.44 14.48
CA ALA A 30 -13.56 1.27 15.40
C ALA A 30 -13.41 0.76 16.84
N GLY A 31 -13.24 1.69 17.79
CA GLY A 31 -13.22 1.40 19.22
C GLY A 31 -11.85 1.11 19.84
N ILE A 32 -10.77 1.24 19.07
CA ILE A 32 -9.39 1.17 19.59
C ILE A 32 -8.73 2.55 19.57
N LEU A 33 -7.81 2.76 20.52
CA LEU A 33 -7.00 3.97 20.55
C LEU A 33 -6.00 3.91 19.40
N PHE A 34 -6.03 4.90 18.51
CA PHE A 34 -5.04 5.03 17.45
C PHE A 34 -3.68 5.34 18.08
N GLN A 35 -2.85 4.32 18.27
CA GLN A 35 -1.49 4.44 18.77
C GLN A 35 -0.51 4.04 17.69
N TRP A 36 0.18 5.04 17.15
CA TRP A 36 1.25 4.81 16.19
C TRP A 36 2.49 4.30 16.93
N GLY A 37 2.62 2.98 17.02
CA GLY A 37 3.79 2.31 17.61
C GLY A 37 4.81 1.85 16.57
N GLU A 38 5.91 1.26 17.04
CA GLU A 38 6.97 0.70 16.17
C GLU A 38 6.43 -0.31 15.15
N GLU A 39 5.44 -1.12 15.52
CA GLU A 39 4.89 -2.15 14.63
C GLU A 39 4.11 -1.54 13.46
N ALA A 40 3.42 -0.42 13.70
CA ALA A 40 2.73 0.36 12.68
C ALA A 40 3.71 1.11 11.77
N GLU A 41 4.75 1.73 12.35
CA GLU A 41 5.83 2.39 11.62
C GLU A 41 6.55 1.41 10.68
N ARG A 42 6.96 0.25 11.19
CA ARG A 42 7.61 -0.81 10.38
C ARG A 42 6.71 -1.29 9.26
N SER A 43 5.42 -1.44 9.53
CA SER A 43 4.42 -1.81 8.53
C SER A 43 4.26 -0.75 7.45
N PHE A 44 4.26 0.52 7.84
CA PHE A 44 4.17 1.66 6.93
C PHE A 44 5.39 1.78 6.01
N GLU A 45 6.60 1.66 6.57
CA GLU A 45 7.84 1.68 5.78
C GLU A 45 7.98 0.46 4.86
N ALA A 46 7.55 -0.73 5.30
CA ALA A 46 7.50 -1.90 4.45
C ALA A 46 6.52 -1.73 3.28
N LEU A 47 5.35 -1.10 3.50
CA LEU A 47 4.42 -0.77 2.42
C LEU A 47 4.97 0.27 1.45
N LYS A 48 5.68 1.30 1.93
CA LYS A 48 6.37 2.28 1.07
C LYS A 48 7.41 1.61 0.18
N THR A 49 8.19 0.70 0.75
CA THR A 49 9.19 -0.08 0.01
C THR A 49 8.54 -0.95 -1.06
N GLY A 50 7.48 -1.68 -0.68
CA GLY A 50 6.72 -2.50 -1.62
C GLY A 50 6.08 -1.69 -2.75
N LEU A 51 5.56 -0.49 -2.46
CA LEU A 51 5.02 0.42 -3.48
C LEU A 51 6.10 0.88 -4.47
N LYS A 52 7.31 1.15 -3.99
CA LYS A 52 8.44 1.54 -4.85
C LYS A 52 8.84 0.40 -5.79
N GLU A 53 8.91 -0.83 -5.29
CA GLU A 53 9.19 -2.02 -6.11
C GLU A 53 8.05 -2.32 -7.10
N ALA A 54 6.80 -2.14 -6.66
CA ALA A 54 5.62 -2.29 -7.51
C ALA A 54 5.64 -1.32 -8.71
N ALA A 55 5.98 -0.06 -8.47
CA ALA A 55 6.11 0.94 -9.53
C ALA A 55 7.24 0.60 -10.51
N GLN A 56 8.32 -0.02 -10.03
CA GLN A 56 9.42 -0.49 -10.88
C GLN A 56 9.03 -1.72 -11.73
N LEU A 57 8.22 -2.63 -11.18
CA LEU A 57 7.71 -3.82 -11.88
C LEU A 57 6.62 -3.51 -12.90
N ALA A 58 5.98 -2.35 -12.80
CA ALA A 58 5.04 -1.84 -13.79
C ALA A 58 5.77 -1.32 -15.04
N HIS A 59 6.66 -2.13 -15.62
CA HIS A 59 7.29 -1.79 -16.88
C HIS A 59 6.22 -1.56 -17.96
N PRO A 60 6.31 -0.45 -18.69
CA PRO A 60 5.32 -0.09 -19.69
C PRO A 60 5.34 -1.11 -20.82
N VAL A 61 4.29 -1.92 -20.91
CA VAL A 61 4.08 -2.81 -22.04
C VAL A 61 3.53 -1.96 -23.18
N TYR A 62 4.41 -1.46 -24.06
CA TYR A 62 4.06 -0.56 -25.17
C TYR A 62 3.06 -1.14 -26.18
N SER A 63 2.80 -2.45 -26.14
CA SER A 63 1.76 -3.11 -26.93
C SER A 63 0.36 -3.04 -26.32
N LYS A 64 0.20 -2.44 -25.13
CA LYS A 64 -1.10 -2.23 -24.46
C LYS A 64 -1.39 -0.73 -24.31
N PRO A 65 -2.67 -0.32 -24.34
CA PRO A 65 -3.06 1.05 -24.04
C PRO A 65 -2.68 1.40 -22.61
N PHE A 66 -2.23 2.64 -22.42
CA PHE A 66 -1.91 3.21 -21.11
C PHE A 66 -3.18 3.80 -20.48
N GLU A 67 -3.44 3.47 -19.22
CA GLU A 67 -4.51 4.08 -18.43
C GLU A 67 -3.91 5.16 -17.51
N ILE A 68 -4.42 6.38 -17.63
CA ILE A 68 -4.02 7.53 -16.79
C ILE A 68 -5.18 7.82 -15.84
N HIS A 69 -4.90 7.81 -14.54
CA HIS A 69 -5.85 8.19 -13.51
C HIS A 69 -5.47 9.55 -12.93
N PRO A 70 -6.05 10.66 -13.42
CA PRO A 70 -5.83 11.97 -12.85
C PRO A 70 -6.52 12.10 -11.48
N ASP A 71 -5.85 12.80 -10.57
CA ASP A 71 -6.32 13.27 -9.26
C ASP A 71 -6.37 14.80 -9.35
N ALA A 72 -7.44 15.44 -8.85
CA ALA A 72 -7.77 16.86 -9.06
C ALA A 72 -7.86 17.64 -7.74
#